data_AF-A0A165Y0J1-F1
#
_entry.id   AF-A0A165Y0J1-F1
#
_cell.length_a   1.000
_cell.length_b   1.000
_cell.length_c   1.000
_cell.angle_alpha   90.00
_cell.angle_beta   90.00
_cell.angle_gamma   90.00
#
_symmetry.space_group_name_H-M   'P 1'
#
loop_
_entity.id
_entity.type
_entity.pdbx_description
1 polymer ?
#
loop_
_entity_poly.entity_id
_entity_poly.type
_entity_poly.pdbx_seq_one_letter_code
_entity_poly.pdbx_strand_id
1 'polypeptide(L)'
;MGSIETHLFKQSLEQITERMNSSNEEQQHRVLIQLDAIAKKQEPIAIYRPQEEVLADIKQAMKGERACVFFGYSFPSWYRNGSIEQVSQLHHWANLDMSNRHLFLEMLSLRDLGHFDDEGLYQFEPFCLEAVGE
;
A
#
# COMPACT_ATOMS: atom_id res chain seq x y z
N MET A 1 -23.87 11.00 9.71
CA MET A 1 -24.41 11.12 8.33
C MET A 1 -23.24 11.03 7.38
N GLY A 2 -23.22 10.05 6.47
CA GLY A 2 -22.15 9.98 5.46
C GLY A 2 -22.26 11.15 4.49
N SER A 3 -21.13 11.66 4.01
CA SER A 3 -21.13 12.74 3.01
C SER A 3 -21.78 12.29 1.70
N ILE A 4 -22.20 13.23 0.85
CA ILE A 4 -22.79 12.92 -0.47
C ILE A 4 -21.83 12.03 -1.28
N GLU A 5 -20.54 12.28 -1.18
CA GLU A 5 -19.47 11.51 -1.79
C GLU A 5 -19.48 10.06 -1.33
N THR A 6 -19.71 9.81 -0.04
CA THR A 6 -19.82 8.45 0.52
C THR A 6 -21.01 7.69 -0.08
N HIS A 7 -22.13 8.39 -0.28
CA HIS A 7 -23.33 7.80 -0.88
C HIS A 7 -23.11 7.47 -2.36
N LEU A 8 -22.59 8.43 -3.15
CA LEU A 8 -22.27 8.25 -4.57
C LEU A 8 -21.23 7.15 -4.79
N PHE A 9 -20.25 7.04 -3.89
CA PHE A 9 -19.25 5.97 -3.93
C PHE A 9 -19.89 4.59 -3.75
N LYS A 10 -20.76 4.42 -2.75
CA LYS A 10 -21.48 3.16 -2.53
C LYS A 10 -22.36 2.78 -3.72
N GLN A 11 -23.11 3.74 -4.26
CA GLN A 11 -23.94 3.52 -5.45
C GLN A 11 -23.09 3.10 -6.67
N SER A 12 -21.91 3.69 -6.84
CA SER A 12 -20.99 3.31 -7.92
C SER A 12 -20.47 1.89 -7.74
N LEU A 13 -20.14 1.47 -6.51
CA LEU A 13 -19.74 0.10 -6.21
C LEU A 13 -20.85 -0.89 -6.53
N GLU A 14 -22.09 -0.60 -6.13
CA GLU A 14 -23.25 -1.44 -6.42
C GLU A 14 -23.42 -1.65 -7.94
N GLN A 15 -23.36 -0.57 -8.73
CA GLN A 15 -23.46 -0.65 -10.19
C GLN A 15 -22.31 -1.46 -10.82
N ILE A 16 -21.09 -1.31 -10.31
CA ILE A 16 -19.94 -2.09 -10.79
C ILE A 16 -20.13 -3.57 -10.47
N THR A 17 -20.60 -3.90 -9.27
CA THR A 17 -20.89 -5.29 -8.87
C THR A 17 -21.99 -5.90 -9.73
N GLU A 18 -23.09 -5.19 -9.96
CA GLU A 18 -24.16 -5.65 -10.85
C GLU A 18 -23.64 -5.92 -12.26
N ARG A 19 -22.89 -4.98 -12.84
CA ARG A 19 -22.28 -5.13 -14.16
C ARG A 19 -21.33 -6.31 -14.22
N MET A 20 -20.55 -6.55 -13.18
CA MET A 20 -19.61 -7.67 -13.11
C MET A 20 -20.35 -9.02 -13.12
N ASN A 21 -21.42 -9.13 -12.34
CA ASN A 21 -22.22 -10.34 -12.23
C ASN A 21 -23.04 -10.64 -13.49
N SER A 22 -23.41 -9.61 -14.26
CA SER A 22 -24.19 -9.76 -15.50
C SER A 22 -23.34 -9.85 -16.78
N SER A 23 -22.01 -9.84 -16.67
CA SER A 23 -21.08 -9.80 -17.81
C SER A 23 -20.53 -11.19 -18.19
N ASN A 24 -20.11 -11.35 -19.44
CA ASN A 24 -19.32 -12.52 -19.87
C ASN A 24 -17.83 -12.40 -19.47
N GLU A 25 -17.05 -13.48 -19.61
CA GLU A 25 -15.65 -13.54 -19.15
C GLU A 25 -14.75 -12.41 -19.70
N GLU A 26 -14.87 -12.05 -20.99
CA GLU A 26 -14.08 -10.96 -21.57
C GLU A 26 -14.47 -9.59 -21.01
N GLN A 27 -15.76 -9.37 -20.76
CA GLN A 27 -16.27 -8.14 -20.16
C GLN A 27 -15.86 -8.04 -18.69
N GLN A 28 -15.94 -9.15 -17.97
CA GLN A 28 -15.45 -9.29 -16.60
C GLN A 28 -13.96 -8.96 -16.51
N HIS A 29 -13.14 -9.51 -17.41
CA HIS A 29 -11.72 -9.22 -17.47
C HIS A 29 -11.44 -7.73 -17.70
N ARG A 30 -12.19 -7.08 -18.59
CA ARG A 30 -12.09 -5.63 -18.82
C ARG A 30 -12.44 -4.79 -17.60
N VAL A 31 -13.49 -5.16 -16.86
CA VAL A 31 -13.86 -4.48 -15.59
C VAL A 31 -12.74 -4.62 -14.57
N LEU A 32 -12.17 -5.82 -14.42
CA LEU A 32 -11.04 -6.05 -13.52
C LEU A 32 -9.83 -5.20 -13.88
N ILE A 33 -9.44 -5.13 -15.16
CA ILE A 33 -8.32 -4.27 -15.60
C ILE A 33 -8.57 -2.79 -15.25
N GLN A 34 -9.79 -2.31 -15.43
CA GLN A 34 -10.14 -0.91 -15.12
C GLN A 34 -10.07 -0.63 -13.62
N LEU A 35 -10.61 -1.53 -12.79
CA LEU A 35 -10.52 -1.43 -11.34
C LEU A 35 -9.07 -1.50 -10.86
N ASP A 36 -8.28 -2.40 -11.44
CA ASP A 36 -6.85 -2.51 -11.19
C ASP A 36 -6.14 -1.21 -11.52
N ALA A 37 -6.42 -0.60 -12.67
CA ALA A 37 -5.81 0.66 -13.07
C ALA A 37 -6.16 1.79 -12.08
N ILE A 38 -7.40 1.85 -11.60
CA ILE A 38 -7.84 2.82 -10.59
C ILE A 38 -7.13 2.57 -9.26
N ALA A 39 -7.13 1.34 -8.77
CA ALA A 39 -6.51 0.99 -7.49
C ALA A 39 -4.97 1.12 -7.54
N LYS A 40 -4.36 0.94 -8.72
CA LYS A 40 -2.93 1.21 -8.95
C LYS A 40 -2.65 2.70 -9.15
N LYS A 41 -3.64 3.55 -9.40
CA LYS A 41 -3.46 4.99 -9.46
C LYS A 41 -3.61 5.57 -8.05
N GLN A 42 -2.59 5.36 -7.24
CA GLN A 42 -2.50 5.94 -5.92
C GLN A 42 -1.74 7.27 -5.99
N GLU A 43 -2.34 8.32 -5.44
CA GLU A 43 -1.74 9.65 -5.37
C GLU A 43 -0.77 9.74 -4.17
N PRO A 44 0.18 10.69 -4.19
CA PRO A 44 0.99 11.00 -3.02
C PRO A 44 0.12 11.30 -1.80
N ILE A 45 0.53 10.82 -0.63
CA ILE A 45 -0.23 11.03 0.60
C ILE A 45 -0.09 12.49 1.03
N ALA A 46 -1.23 13.18 1.09
CA ALA A 46 -1.30 14.59 1.49
C ALA A 46 -1.43 14.78 3.01
N ILE A 47 -1.94 13.78 3.72
CA ILE A 47 -2.18 13.81 5.18
C ILE A 47 -1.54 12.57 5.77
N TYR A 48 -0.49 12.75 6.58
CA TYR A 48 0.21 11.64 7.20
C TYR A 48 -0.54 11.13 8.45
N ARG A 49 -0.58 9.81 8.61
CA ARG A 49 -0.97 9.16 9.86
C ARG A 49 0.22 9.10 10.82
N PRO A 50 0.00 8.93 12.13
CA PRO A 50 1.09 8.72 13.08
C PRO A 50 1.97 7.53 12.68
N GLN A 51 3.29 7.68 12.77
CA GLN A 51 4.27 6.64 12.43
C GLN A 51 3.96 5.31 13.12
N GLU A 52 3.64 5.34 14.42
CA GLU A 52 3.33 4.14 15.21
C GLU A 52 2.18 3.33 14.60
N GLU A 53 1.14 4.01 14.10
CA GLU A 53 -0.01 3.35 13.44
C GLU A 53 0.40 2.70 12.13
N VAL A 54 1.17 3.42 11.29
CA VAL A 54 1.64 2.90 10.00
C VAL A 54 2.53 1.68 10.22
N LEU A 55 3.48 1.74 11.17
CA LEU A 55 4.36 0.61 11.48
C LEU A 55 3.58 -0.58 12.07
N ALA A 56 2.56 -0.33 12.89
CA ALA A 56 1.70 -1.39 13.43
C ALA A 56 0.90 -2.10 12.32
N ASP A 57 0.35 -1.34 11.36
CA ASP A 57 -0.36 -1.89 10.21
C ASP A 57 0.58 -2.71 9.31
N ILE A 58 1.81 -2.23 9.07
CA ILE A 58 2.82 -2.99 8.33
C ILE A 58 3.16 -4.31 9.05
N LYS A 59 3.39 -4.28 10.38
CA LYS A 59 3.60 -5.50 11.19
C LYS A 59 2.46 -6.50 11.01
N GLN A 60 1.22 -6.00 11.05
CA GLN A 60 0.04 -6.84 10.88
C GLN A 60 -0.04 -7.41 9.46
N ALA A 61 0.26 -6.62 8.42
CA ALA A 61 0.31 -7.05 7.04
C ALA A 61 1.38 -8.13 6.82
N MET A 62 2.56 -7.99 7.43
CA MET A 62 3.67 -8.94 7.36
C MET A 62 3.36 -10.33 7.96
N LYS A 63 2.21 -10.55 8.60
CA LYS A 63 1.72 -11.90 8.91
C LYS A 63 1.37 -12.71 7.66
N GLY A 64 1.12 -12.05 6.53
CA GLY A 64 0.94 -12.69 5.22
C GLY A 64 2.27 -12.87 4.50
N GLU A 65 2.47 -14.05 3.90
CA GLU A 65 3.73 -14.45 3.25
C GLU A 65 4.26 -13.42 2.23
N ARG A 66 3.39 -12.91 1.35
CA ARG A 66 3.78 -11.94 0.31
C ARG A 66 4.18 -10.58 0.88
N ALA A 67 3.45 -10.10 1.87
CA ALA A 67 3.74 -8.83 2.53
C ALA A 67 5.01 -8.92 3.38
N CYS A 68 5.21 -10.07 4.05
CA CYS A 68 6.41 -10.39 4.81
C CYS A 68 7.67 -10.20 3.94
N VAL A 69 7.74 -10.93 2.82
CA VAL A 69 8.87 -10.86 1.88
C VAL A 69 9.05 -9.45 1.35
N PHE A 70 7.95 -8.79 0.95
CA PHE A 70 8.04 -7.45 0.38
C PHE A 70 8.59 -6.43 1.38
N PHE A 71 7.97 -6.28 2.55
CA PHE A 71 8.38 -5.26 3.52
C PHE A 71 9.72 -5.60 4.18
N GLY A 72 10.05 -6.89 4.33
CA GLY A 72 11.35 -7.35 4.81
C GLY A 72 12.53 -6.81 4.00
N TYR A 73 12.38 -6.75 2.66
CA TYR A 73 13.42 -6.15 1.80
C TYR A 73 13.23 -4.65 1.56
N SER A 74 11.99 -4.21 1.39
CA SER A 74 11.69 -2.84 0.96
C SER A 74 11.96 -1.82 2.05
N PHE A 75 11.59 -2.14 3.30
CA PHE A 75 11.73 -1.19 4.42
C PHE A 75 13.21 -0.90 4.73
N PRO A 76 14.09 -1.89 4.98
CA PRO A 76 15.51 -1.62 5.29
C PRO A 76 16.22 -0.91 4.13
N SER A 77 15.92 -1.30 2.89
CA SER A 77 16.46 -0.63 1.71
C SER A 77 16.03 0.83 1.62
N TRP A 78 14.76 1.14 1.90
CA TRP A 78 14.27 2.51 1.94
C TRP A 78 14.88 3.32 3.10
N TYR A 79 14.91 2.74 4.31
CA TYR A 79 15.40 3.37 5.53
C TYR A 79 16.89 3.75 5.41
N ARG A 80 17.73 2.82 4.96
CA ARG A 80 19.19 3.01 4.84
C ARG A 80 19.59 3.98 3.72
N ASN A 81 18.81 4.08 2.65
CA ASN A 81 19.17 4.85 1.45
C ASN A 81 18.63 6.30 1.46
N GLY A 82 18.65 6.95 2.63
CA GLY A 82 18.03 8.23 3.00
C GLY A 82 18.26 9.49 2.12
N SER A 83 18.91 9.39 0.95
CA SER A 83 19.31 10.53 0.13
C SER A 83 19.08 10.38 -1.38
N ILE A 84 18.57 9.25 -1.86
CA ILE A 84 18.23 9.08 -3.27
C ILE A 84 16.72 9.29 -3.36
N GLU A 85 16.25 10.15 -4.29
CA GLU A 85 14.87 10.08 -4.77
C GLU A 85 14.65 8.62 -5.18
N GLN A 86 14.14 7.79 -4.27
CA GLN A 86 13.72 6.46 -4.62
C GLN A 86 12.48 6.70 -5.45
N VAL A 87 12.72 6.92 -6.75
CA VAL A 87 11.75 6.69 -7.81
C VAL A 87 11.22 5.35 -7.44
N SER A 88 10.00 5.38 -6.92
CA SER A 88 9.41 4.24 -6.32
C SER A 88 9.59 3.12 -7.35
N GLN A 89 10.36 2.08 -7.01
CA GLN A 89 10.76 1.04 -7.96
C GLN A 89 9.56 0.12 -8.13
N LEU A 90 8.50 0.75 -8.64
CA LEU A 90 7.14 0.27 -8.77
C LEU A 90 7.05 -0.87 -9.79
N HIS A 91 8.17 -1.28 -10.37
CA HIS A 91 8.26 -2.39 -11.30
C HIS A 91 8.34 -3.75 -10.58
N HIS A 92 8.60 -3.78 -9.25
CA HIS A 92 8.58 -5.00 -8.43
C HIS A 92 7.18 -5.36 -7.86
N TRP A 93 6.14 -4.66 -8.30
CA TRP A 93 4.74 -4.74 -7.82
C TRP A 93 3.98 -6.04 -8.04
N ALA A 94 4.45 -6.93 -8.92
CA ALA A 94 3.71 -8.17 -9.19
C ALA A 94 3.50 -9.01 -7.90
N ASN A 95 4.36 -8.81 -6.89
CA ASN A 95 4.37 -9.60 -5.67
C ASN A 95 3.66 -8.95 -4.48
N LEU A 96 3.28 -7.67 -4.53
CA LEU A 96 2.51 -7.03 -3.46
C LEU A 96 1.00 -7.14 -3.75
N ASP A 97 0.23 -7.68 -2.80
CA ASP A 97 -1.22 -7.66 -2.92
C ASP A 97 -1.74 -6.23 -2.94
N MET A 98 -2.78 -5.99 -3.75
CA MET A 98 -3.42 -4.68 -3.92
C MET A 98 -3.84 -4.06 -2.58
N SER A 99 -4.12 -4.89 -1.58
CA SER A 99 -4.45 -4.47 -0.21
C SER A 99 -3.30 -3.80 0.53
N ASN A 100 -2.03 -4.15 0.28
CA ASN A 100 -0.89 -3.64 1.06
C ASN A 100 -0.18 -2.45 0.40
N ARG A 101 -0.57 -2.13 -0.84
CA ARG A 101 0.05 -1.09 -1.64
C ARG A 101 -0.05 0.30 -1.01
N HIS A 102 -1.17 0.59 -0.33
CA HIS A 102 -1.34 1.84 0.40
C HIS A 102 -0.34 1.97 1.55
N LEU A 103 -0.10 0.91 2.33
CA LEU A 103 0.87 0.90 3.43
C LEU A 103 2.30 1.19 2.96
N PHE A 104 2.66 0.75 1.76
CA PHE A 104 3.95 1.09 1.18
C PHE A 104 4.07 2.57 0.84
N LEU A 105 3.02 3.20 0.30
CA LEU A 105 3.04 4.65 0.09
C LEU A 105 3.12 5.40 1.42
N GLU A 106 2.44 4.91 2.45
CA GLU A 106 2.52 5.50 3.79
C GLU A 106 3.92 5.36 4.37
N MET A 107 4.57 4.21 4.19
CA MET A 107 5.98 4.03 4.52
C MET A 107 6.86 5.07 3.81
N LEU A 108 6.69 5.28 2.50
CA LEU A 108 7.46 6.29 1.76
C LEU A 108 7.24 7.71 2.31
N SER A 109 5.99 8.04 2.66
CA SER A 109 5.64 9.38 3.14
C SER A 109 6.17 9.70 4.54
N LEU A 110 6.45 8.70 5.39
CA LEU A 110 7.00 8.90 6.75
C LEU A 110 8.24 9.80 6.73
N ARG A 111 9.21 9.50 5.84
CA ARG A 111 10.44 10.29 5.71
C ARG A 111 10.26 11.50 4.81
N ASP A 112 9.62 11.32 3.67
CA ASP A 112 9.55 12.34 2.61
C ASP A 112 8.72 13.57 3.02
N LEU A 113 7.89 13.46 4.07
CA LEU A 113 7.13 14.57 4.66
C LEU A 113 7.77 15.17 5.93
N GLY A 114 8.96 14.71 6.35
CA GLY A 114 9.80 15.37 7.35
C GLY A 114 9.32 15.29 8.81
N HIS A 115 8.38 14.40 9.14
CA HIS A 115 7.81 14.26 10.49
C HIS A 115 7.87 12.80 10.98
N PHE A 116 9.08 12.28 11.23
CA PHE A 116 9.27 10.90 11.72
C PHE A 116 10.18 10.84 12.95
N ASP A 117 9.97 9.80 13.75
CA ASP A 117 10.83 9.40 14.86
C ASP A 117 11.84 8.37 14.37
N ASP A 118 13.10 8.78 14.24
CA ASP A 118 14.19 7.93 13.75
C ASP A 118 14.42 6.71 14.65
N GLU A 119 14.19 6.82 15.96
CA GLU A 119 14.32 5.70 16.89
C GLU A 119 13.27 4.62 16.60
N GLY A 120 12.01 5.01 16.37
CA GLY A 120 10.95 4.08 15.99
C GLY A 120 11.19 3.38 14.65
N LEU A 121 11.81 4.05 13.67
CA LEU A 121 12.20 3.44 12.39
C LEU A 121 13.41 2.50 12.57
N TYR A 122 14.40 2.93 13.34
CA TYR A 122 15.57 2.12 13.69
C TYR A 122 15.18 0.82 14.37
N GLN A 123 14.26 0.85 15.34
CA GLN A 123 13.76 -0.35 16.02
C GLN A 123 12.91 -1.26 15.12
N PHE A 124 12.31 -0.71 14.06
CA PHE A 124 11.50 -1.48 13.13
C PHE A 124 12.34 -2.24 12.11
N GLU A 125 13.51 -1.73 11.74
CA GLU A 125 14.38 -2.38 10.76
C GLU A 125 14.76 -3.84 11.14
N PRO A 126 15.21 -4.17 12.36
CA PRO A 126 15.51 -5.55 12.75
C PRO A 126 14.33 -6.50 12.58
N PHE A 127 13.11 -6.05 12.90
CA PHE A 127 11.89 -6.85 12.69
C PHE A 127 11.69 -7.20 11.22
N CYS A 128 12.01 -6.28 10.30
CA CYS A 128 11.92 -6.54 8.87
C CYS A 128 12.97 -7.53 8.37
N LEU A 129 14.21 -7.43 8.86
CA LEU A 129 15.31 -8.31 8.46
C LEU A 129 15.11 -9.73 8.99
N GLU A 130 14.72 -9.87 10.26
CA GLU A 130 14.40 -11.18 10.87
C GLU A 130 13.31 -11.93 10.09
N ALA A 131 12.35 -11.20 9.52
CA ALA A 131 11.24 -11.78 8.76
C ALA A 131 11.69 -12.45 7.45
N VAL A 132 12.84 -12.07 6.90
CA VAL A 132 13.44 -12.65 5.68
C VAL A 132 14.74 -13.41 5.95
N GLY A 133 15.13 -13.56 7.22
CA GLY A 133 16.33 -14.29 7.64
C GLY A 133 17.64 -13.54 7.42
N GLU A 134 17.62 -12.21 7.43
CA GLU A 134 18.78 -11.31 7.34
C GLU A 134 19.16 -10.67 8.68
#